data_AF-M6QII4-F1
#
_entry.id   AF-M6QII4-F1
#
_cell.length_a   1.000
_cell.length_b   1.000
_cell.length_c   1.000
_cell.angle_alpha   90.00
_cell.angle_beta   90.00
_cell.angle_gamma   90.00
#
_symmetry.space_group_name_H-M   'P 1'
#
loop_
_entity.id
_entity.type
_entity.pdbx_description
1 polymer ?
#
loop_
_entity_poly.entity_id
_entity_poly.type
_entity_poly.pdbx_seq_one_letter_code
_entity_poly.pdbx_strand_id
1 'polypeptide(L)'
;MNMKCDHFVQTLIEETEFKFLQSKKKWPTVEFKTDFVLIGVRGISIINNEVLLNDNSFDYFNDILFNIYPGAKSWGSRVATMDPGKVSKETLLKYGIKDGEARTEEGLYLVKIGFHRGHKAFVQASPFYYRRDVNEDRVRNELDPLYYDQVGLNIHAQNVQKDSVGVSSLGYTVTKITWDEPEWIEFISVFKEASIQARIKNPKFSGFCYAVLNQNMAKKIFYR
;
A
#
# COMPACT_ATOMS: atom_id res chain seq x y z
N MET A 1 -17.75 6.47 13.79
CA MET A 1 -18.23 7.16 12.59
C MET A 1 -18.10 6.19 11.43
N ASN A 2 -19.16 6.03 10.65
CA ASN A 2 -19.25 5.06 9.55
C ASN A 2 -19.73 5.77 8.28
N MET A 3 -19.32 5.27 7.11
CA MET A 3 -19.69 5.80 5.80
C MET A 3 -19.86 4.62 4.84
N LYS A 4 -20.84 4.67 3.92
CA LYS A 4 -20.98 3.64 2.89
C LYS A 4 -19.71 3.55 2.04
N CYS A 5 -19.27 2.33 1.76
CA CYS A 5 -17.98 2.11 1.12
C CYS A 5 -17.88 2.75 -0.26
N ASP A 6 -18.92 2.68 -1.08
CA ASP A 6 -18.94 3.33 -2.39
C ASP A 6 -18.77 4.85 -2.31
N HIS A 7 -19.46 5.49 -1.35
CA HIS A 7 -19.33 6.93 -1.15
C HIS A 7 -17.93 7.29 -0.67
N PHE A 8 -17.40 6.54 0.30
CA PHE A 8 -16.03 6.74 0.80
C PHE A 8 -14.99 6.60 -0.32
N VAL A 9 -15.09 5.57 -1.16
CA VAL A 9 -14.12 5.34 -2.24
C VAL A 9 -14.20 6.43 -3.31
N GLN A 10 -15.39 6.93 -3.66
CA GLN A 10 -15.52 8.07 -4.57
C GLN A 10 -14.84 9.31 -4.01
N THR A 11 -15.11 9.67 -2.75
CA THR A 11 -14.44 10.82 -2.12
C THR A 11 -12.94 10.58 -1.93
N LEU A 12 -12.51 9.34 -1.69
CA LEU A 12 -11.10 8.97 -1.60
C LEU A 12 -10.36 9.21 -2.92
N ILE A 13 -10.97 8.88 -4.05
CA ILE A 13 -10.41 9.12 -5.38
C ILE A 13 -10.26 10.62 -5.59
N GLU A 14 -11.30 11.41 -5.36
CA GLU A 14 -11.28 12.88 -5.49
C GLU A 14 -10.19 13.53 -4.62
N GLU A 15 -10.08 13.08 -3.36
CA GLU A 15 -9.07 13.58 -2.43
C GLU A 15 -7.65 13.18 -2.83
N THR A 16 -7.49 11.97 -3.37
CA THR A 16 -6.20 11.48 -3.86
C THR A 16 -5.77 12.27 -5.09
N GLU A 17 -6.68 12.49 -6.04
CA GLU A 17 -6.45 13.36 -7.20
C GLU A 17 -6.07 14.76 -6.72
N PHE A 18 -6.88 15.40 -5.89
CA PHE A 18 -6.63 16.76 -5.41
C PHE A 18 -5.27 16.88 -4.71
N LYS A 19 -4.93 15.93 -3.82
CA LYS A 19 -3.66 15.93 -3.09
C LYS A 19 -2.44 15.86 -4.00
N PHE A 20 -2.49 15.05 -5.06
CA PHE A 20 -1.34 14.81 -5.92
C PHE A 20 -1.32 15.64 -7.21
N LEU A 21 -2.46 16.18 -7.64
CA LEU A 21 -2.55 17.13 -8.77
C LEU A 21 -1.84 18.46 -8.44
N GLN A 22 -1.88 18.89 -7.18
CA GLN A 22 -1.22 20.11 -6.71
C GLN A 22 0.28 19.92 -6.39
N SER A 23 0.78 18.70 -6.45
CA SER A 23 2.20 18.44 -6.16
C SER A 23 3.07 18.98 -7.29
N LYS A 24 4.09 19.79 -6.96
CA LYS A 24 5.08 20.29 -7.94
C LYS A 24 5.94 19.18 -8.57
N LYS A 25 5.86 17.94 -8.07
CA LYS A 25 6.58 16.79 -8.62
C LYS A 25 5.83 16.27 -9.85
N LYS A 26 6.54 16.20 -10.98
CA LYS A 26 5.99 15.80 -12.29
C LYS A 26 5.75 14.29 -12.46
N TRP A 27 6.20 13.46 -11.53
CA TRP A 27 6.15 12.01 -11.70
C TRP A 27 6.29 11.26 -10.35
N PRO A 28 5.51 10.18 -10.13
CA PRO A 28 4.40 9.73 -10.97
C PRO A 28 3.20 10.70 -10.95
N THR A 29 2.38 10.64 -12.01
CA THR A 29 1.09 11.34 -12.10
C THR A 29 -0.01 10.30 -11.98
N VAL A 30 -0.98 10.53 -11.09
CA VAL A 30 -2.14 9.67 -10.96
C VAL A 30 -3.20 10.05 -11.99
N GLU A 31 -3.75 9.08 -12.71
CA GLU A 31 -4.80 9.28 -13.72
C GLU A 31 -5.82 8.14 -13.62
N PHE A 32 -6.91 8.38 -12.89
CA PHE A 32 -7.90 7.34 -12.65
C PHE A 32 -8.79 7.04 -13.87
N LYS A 33 -8.83 7.93 -14.87
CA LYS A 33 -9.67 7.70 -16.07
C LYS A 33 -9.12 6.60 -16.97
N THR A 34 -7.80 6.43 -17.03
CA THR A 34 -7.16 5.51 -17.98
C THR A 34 -6.42 4.37 -17.30
N ASP A 35 -5.98 4.56 -16.06
CA ASP A 35 -5.01 3.65 -15.45
C ASP A 35 -5.62 2.85 -14.29
N PHE A 36 -5.02 1.69 -14.05
CA PHE A 36 -5.21 0.97 -12.79
C PHE A 36 -4.39 1.69 -11.71
N VAL A 37 -5.02 1.99 -10.59
CA VAL A 37 -4.37 2.70 -9.47
C VAL A 37 -4.57 1.93 -8.18
N LEU A 38 -3.52 1.80 -7.38
CA LEU A 38 -3.59 1.26 -6.03
C LEU A 38 -3.64 2.40 -5.01
N ILE A 39 -4.52 2.30 -4.02
CA ILE A 39 -4.59 3.23 -2.90
C ILE A 39 -4.57 2.44 -1.59
N GLY A 40 -3.47 2.52 -0.85
CA GLY A 40 -3.39 2.04 0.53
C GLY A 40 -3.86 3.12 1.49
N VAL A 41 -4.85 2.83 2.33
CA VAL A 41 -5.32 3.74 3.39
C VAL A 41 -5.10 3.12 4.76
N ARG A 42 -4.29 3.80 5.59
CA ARG A 42 -3.99 3.32 6.94
C ARG A 42 -5.14 3.53 7.91
N GLY A 43 -5.29 2.60 8.84
CA GLY A 43 -6.14 2.76 10.02
C GLY A 43 -7.65 2.81 9.72
N ILE A 44 -8.10 2.05 8.71
CA ILE A 44 -9.53 1.90 8.40
C ILE A 44 -9.93 0.44 8.28
N SER A 45 -11.21 0.16 8.48
CA SER A 45 -11.80 -1.17 8.30
C SER A 45 -13.09 -1.08 7.49
N ILE A 46 -13.40 -2.14 6.75
CA ILE A 46 -14.67 -2.28 6.02
C ILE A 46 -15.46 -3.40 6.69
N ILE A 47 -16.62 -3.06 7.27
CA ILE A 47 -17.52 -4.01 7.92
C ILE A 47 -18.93 -3.72 7.39
N ASN A 48 -19.63 -4.75 6.90
CA ASN A 48 -21.00 -4.63 6.39
C ASN A 48 -21.18 -3.51 5.34
N ASN A 49 -20.23 -3.40 4.40
CA ASN A 49 -20.18 -2.36 3.37
C ASN A 49 -20.07 -0.92 3.91
N GLU A 50 -19.54 -0.76 5.12
CA GLU A 50 -19.29 0.52 5.75
C GLU A 50 -17.82 0.64 6.15
N VAL A 51 -17.24 1.79 5.85
CA VAL A 51 -15.89 2.16 6.26
C VAL A 51 -15.97 2.77 7.64
N LEU A 52 -15.06 2.37 8.53
CA LEU A 52 -14.86 2.94 9.85
C LEU A 52 -13.37 3.21 10.11
N LEU A 53 -13.08 4.20 10.95
CA LEU A 53 -11.75 4.37 11.53
C LEU A 53 -11.51 3.28 12.58
N ASN A 54 -10.32 2.67 12.56
CA ASN A 54 -9.86 1.79 13.64
C ASN A 54 -8.74 2.48 14.46
N ASP A 55 -8.13 1.73 15.37
CA ASP A 55 -7.10 2.23 16.28
C ASP A 55 -5.72 2.43 15.63
N ASN A 56 -5.52 1.99 14.39
CA ASN A 56 -4.24 2.02 13.68
C ASN A 56 -3.10 1.38 14.49
N SER A 57 -3.42 0.33 15.26
CA SER A 57 -2.49 -0.45 16.06
C SER A 57 -1.30 -1.01 15.27
N PHE A 58 -0.13 -1.00 15.91
CA PHE A 58 1.10 -1.58 15.37
C PHE A 58 1.04 -3.12 15.37
N ASP A 59 1.65 -3.76 14.37
CA ASP A 59 1.72 -5.23 14.20
C ASP A 59 0.38 -5.92 13.86
N TYR A 60 -0.57 -5.20 13.27
CA TYR A 60 -1.86 -5.74 12.82
C TYR A 60 -2.14 -5.46 11.34
N PHE A 61 -2.97 -6.33 10.74
CA PHE A 61 -3.59 -6.09 9.43
C PHE A 61 -4.84 -5.21 9.59
N ASN A 62 -4.62 -3.92 9.75
CA ASN A 62 -5.67 -2.92 10.06
C ASN A 62 -5.71 -1.77 9.04
N ASP A 63 -5.16 -2.02 7.86
CA ASP A 63 -5.20 -1.10 6.74
C ASP A 63 -6.02 -1.72 5.60
N ILE A 64 -6.41 -0.88 4.64
CA ILE A 64 -7.10 -1.35 3.43
C ILE A 64 -6.30 -0.94 2.20
N LEU A 65 -6.08 -1.91 1.32
CA LEU A 65 -5.54 -1.68 -0.03
C LEU A 65 -6.68 -1.73 -1.04
N PHE A 66 -7.00 -0.59 -1.63
CA PHE A 66 -7.91 -0.48 -2.76
C PHE A 66 -7.18 -0.65 -4.08
N ASN A 67 -7.84 -1.29 -5.04
CA ASN A 67 -7.50 -1.21 -6.45
C ASN A 67 -8.63 -0.54 -7.20
N ILE A 68 -8.33 0.60 -7.82
CA ILE A 68 -9.27 1.37 -8.63
C ILE A 68 -9.07 0.99 -10.08
N TYR A 69 -10.16 0.59 -10.74
CA TYR A 69 -10.14 0.23 -12.15
C TYR A 69 -10.22 1.48 -13.04
N PRO A 70 -9.72 1.41 -14.30
CA PRO A 70 -9.81 2.52 -15.23
C PRO A 70 -11.23 3.08 -15.35
N GLY A 71 -11.34 4.41 -15.28
CA GLY A 71 -12.60 5.14 -15.30
C GLY A 71 -13.17 5.46 -13.93
N ALA A 72 -12.54 5.00 -12.83
CA ALA A 72 -12.91 5.33 -11.45
C ALA A 72 -14.34 4.92 -11.02
N LYS A 73 -14.99 4.00 -11.75
CA LYS A 73 -16.39 3.58 -11.49
C LYS A 73 -16.53 2.27 -10.75
N SER A 74 -15.47 1.48 -10.72
CA SER A 74 -15.42 0.22 -9.97
C SER A 74 -14.10 0.13 -9.23
N TRP A 75 -14.11 -0.68 -8.18
CA TRP A 75 -12.97 -0.87 -7.30
C TRP A 75 -13.02 -2.24 -6.64
N GLY A 76 -11.87 -2.72 -6.18
CA GLY A 76 -11.76 -3.83 -5.24
C GLY A 76 -11.01 -3.36 -3.98
N SER A 77 -11.14 -4.11 -2.89
CA SER A 77 -10.47 -3.81 -1.63
C SER A 77 -10.01 -5.08 -0.96
N ARG A 78 -8.93 -5.00 -0.19
CA ARG A 78 -8.46 -6.11 0.65
C ARG A 78 -7.86 -5.60 1.95
N VAL A 79 -7.99 -6.40 3.00
CA VAL A 79 -7.34 -6.13 4.29
C VAL A 79 -5.84 -6.31 4.13
N ALA A 80 -5.08 -5.33 4.60
CA ALA A 80 -3.64 -5.28 4.47
C ALA A 80 -3.00 -4.59 5.69
N THR A 81 -1.68 -4.45 5.63
CA THR A 81 -0.90 -3.51 6.43
C THR A 81 0.04 -2.77 5.49
N MET A 82 0.23 -1.48 5.69
CA MET A 82 1.30 -0.65 5.10
C MET A 82 2.37 -0.31 6.15
N ASP A 83 2.29 -0.96 7.30
CA ASP A 83 3.18 -0.78 8.43
C ASP A 83 3.99 -2.06 8.68
N PRO A 84 5.18 -1.95 9.27
CA PRO A 84 5.95 -3.12 9.60
C PRO A 84 5.32 -3.90 10.76
N GLY A 85 5.66 -5.17 10.86
CA GLY A 85 5.33 -6.01 12.01
C GLY A 85 6.37 -5.92 13.11
N LYS A 86 5.99 -6.43 14.28
CA LYS A 86 6.87 -6.50 15.45
C LYS A 86 7.83 -7.67 15.31
N VAL A 87 9.13 -7.39 15.26
CA VAL A 87 10.16 -8.44 15.25
C VAL A 87 11.27 -8.16 16.26
N SER A 88 12.15 -9.14 16.45
CA SER A 88 13.37 -8.97 17.25
C SER A 88 14.50 -8.40 16.40
N LYS A 89 15.51 -7.81 17.06
CA LYS A 89 16.72 -7.31 16.39
C LYS A 89 17.48 -8.41 15.64
N GLU A 90 17.58 -9.60 16.23
CA GLU A 90 18.20 -10.76 15.58
C GLU A 90 17.47 -11.13 14.29
N THR A 91 16.14 -11.00 14.29
CA THR A 91 15.31 -11.24 13.12
C THR A 91 15.60 -10.20 12.03
N LEU A 92 15.65 -8.91 12.37
CA LEU A 92 16.01 -7.85 11.42
C LEU A 92 17.39 -8.10 10.78
N LEU A 93 18.40 -8.44 11.59
CA LEU A 93 19.75 -8.74 11.13
C LEU A 93 19.79 -9.95 10.20
N LYS A 94 18.99 -11.00 10.48
CA LYS A 94 18.83 -12.17 9.59
C LYS A 94 18.30 -11.77 8.21
N TYR A 95 17.50 -10.71 8.14
CA TYR A 95 16.99 -10.14 6.89
C TYR A 95 17.86 -9.00 6.33
N GLY A 96 19.06 -8.78 6.89
CA GLY A 96 20.01 -7.77 6.44
C GLY A 96 19.64 -6.34 6.81
N ILE A 97 18.66 -6.15 7.71
CA ILE A 97 18.19 -4.84 8.15
C ILE A 97 18.92 -4.47 9.45
N LYS A 98 19.62 -3.32 9.43
CA LYS A 98 20.42 -2.83 10.55
C LYS A 98 19.76 -1.68 11.31
N ASP A 99 18.93 -0.91 10.62
CA ASP A 99 18.45 0.38 11.09
C ASP A 99 16.98 0.33 11.51
N GLY A 100 16.50 -0.81 12.03
CA GLY A 100 15.10 -0.97 12.42
C GLY A 100 14.12 -1.24 11.28
N GLU A 101 12.87 -1.56 11.63
CA GLU A 101 11.78 -1.75 10.69
C GLU A 101 11.52 -0.49 9.84
N ALA A 102 11.21 -0.67 8.56
CA ALA A 102 10.87 0.44 7.68
C ALA A 102 9.37 0.72 7.68
N ARG A 103 8.99 1.99 7.53
CA ARG A 103 7.61 2.42 7.27
C ARG A 103 7.57 3.35 6.09
N THR A 104 6.79 2.98 5.07
CA THR A 104 6.61 3.82 3.86
C THR A 104 5.88 5.11 4.24
N GLU A 105 6.40 6.27 3.85
CA GLU A 105 5.74 7.55 4.10
C GLU A 105 4.46 7.68 3.26
N GLU A 106 3.59 8.61 3.65
CA GLU A 106 2.47 9.00 2.79
C GLU A 106 3.01 9.64 1.50
N GLY A 107 2.51 9.19 0.36
CA GLY A 107 3.01 9.64 -0.94
C GLY A 107 2.42 8.90 -2.13
N LEU A 108 2.83 9.31 -3.33
CA LEU A 108 2.49 8.67 -4.58
C LEU A 108 3.74 8.06 -5.19
N TYR A 109 3.68 6.76 -5.48
CA TYR A 109 4.80 5.96 -5.96
C TYR A 109 4.42 5.09 -7.15
N LEU A 110 5.39 4.38 -7.71
CA LEU A 110 5.15 3.38 -8.74
C LEU A 110 5.54 1.99 -8.28
N VAL A 111 4.69 1.04 -8.64
CA VAL A 111 4.94 -0.39 -8.49
C VAL A 111 4.71 -1.10 -9.82
N LYS A 112 5.34 -2.25 -10.02
CA LYS A 112 5.16 -3.07 -11.23
C LYS A 112 5.07 -4.54 -10.87
N ILE A 113 4.51 -5.34 -11.76
CA ILE A 113 4.52 -6.79 -11.58
C ILE A 113 5.96 -7.30 -11.60
N GLY A 114 6.29 -8.11 -10.60
CA GLY A 114 7.58 -8.75 -10.42
C GLY A 114 7.45 -9.95 -9.47
N PHE A 115 8.53 -10.24 -8.75
CA PHE A 115 8.58 -11.36 -7.83
C PHE A 115 9.11 -10.93 -6.46
N HIS A 116 8.48 -11.41 -5.40
CA HIS A 116 8.98 -11.33 -4.04
C HIS A 116 9.16 -12.76 -3.52
N ARG A 117 10.42 -13.14 -3.23
CA ARG A 117 10.78 -14.49 -2.73
C ARG A 117 10.22 -15.63 -3.58
N GLY A 118 10.23 -15.48 -4.91
CA GLY A 118 9.75 -16.51 -5.85
C GLY A 118 8.25 -16.45 -6.17
N HIS A 119 7.46 -15.68 -5.42
CA HIS A 119 6.04 -15.49 -5.68
C HIS A 119 5.77 -14.20 -6.46
N LYS A 120 4.78 -14.21 -7.36
CA LYS A 120 4.37 -12.99 -8.08
C LYS A 120 3.88 -11.96 -7.08
N ALA A 121 4.34 -10.72 -7.23
CA ALA A 121 4.04 -9.61 -6.35
C ALA A 121 4.14 -8.29 -7.11
N PHE A 122 3.76 -7.18 -6.48
CA PHE A 122 4.15 -5.86 -6.96
C PHE A 122 5.49 -5.50 -6.36
N VAL A 123 6.47 -5.20 -7.20
CA VAL A 123 7.78 -4.71 -6.77
C VAL A 123 7.90 -3.21 -7.02
N GLN A 124 8.78 -2.53 -6.29
CA GLN A 124 9.03 -1.11 -6.52
C GLN A 124 9.43 -0.83 -7.97
N ALA A 125 8.85 0.24 -8.53
CA ALA A 125 9.19 0.78 -9.85
C ALA A 125 9.64 2.25 -9.79
N SER A 126 9.44 2.91 -8.65
CA SER A 126 10.08 4.18 -8.27
C SER A 126 10.70 4.05 -6.88
N PRO A 127 11.66 4.92 -6.50
CA PRO A 127 12.08 5.03 -5.11
C PRO A 127 10.91 5.50 -4.23
N PHE A 128 10.86 5.01 -3.00
CA PHE A 128 9.84 5.39 -2.01
C PHE A 128 10.48 6.24 -0.93
N TYR A 129 9.71 7.17 -0.37
CA TYR A 129 10.08 7.76 0.91
C TYR A 129 9.69 6.80 2.02
N TYR A 130 10.59 6.54 2.95
CA TYR A 130 10.32 5.70 4.10
C TYR A 130 11.16 6.14 5.29
N ARG A 131 10.64 5.91 6.49
CA ARG A 131 11.37 6.10 7.74
C ARG A 131 11.77 4.76 8.33
N ARG A 132 12.80 4.74 9.17
CA ARG A 132 13.14 3.54 9.94
C ARG A 132 13.24 3.85 11.43
N ASP A 133 12.71 2.94 12.23
CA ASP A 133 12.69 2.99 13.69
C ASP A 133 14.06 2.55 14.26
N VAL A 134 15.05 3.46 14.21
CA VAL A 134 16.44 3.16 14.59
C VAL A 134 16.59 2.97 16.10
N ASN A 135 15.76 3.65 16.90
CA ASN A 135 15.81 3.58 18.36
C ASN A 135 14.91 2.48 18.95
N GLU A 136 14.21 1.72 18.11
CA GLU A 136 13.43 0.52 18.43
C GLU A 136 12.27 0.81 19.42
N ASP A 137 11.82 2.07 19.48
CA ASP A 137 10.77 2.49 20.42
C ASP A 137 9.35 2.24 19.88
N ARG A 138 9.24 1.94 18.58
CA ARG A 138 8.01 1.69 17.83
C ARG A 138 7.04 2.87 17.85
N VAL A 139 7.55 4.05 18.17
CA VAL A 139 6.83 5.31 18.19
C VAL A 139 7.06 6.00 16.86
N ARG A 140 6.01 6.08 16.05
CA ARG A 140 6.05 6.76 14.75
C ARG A 140 6.21 8.26 14.96
N ASN A 141 7.37 8.80 14.64
CA ASN A 141 7.60 10.23 14.80
C ASN A 141 8.66 10.76 13.81
N GLU A 142 8.87 12.08 13.82
CA GLU A 142 9.76 12.74 12.85
C GLU A 142 11.25 12.54 13.14
N LEU A 143 11.61 12.00 14.31
CA LEU A 143 12.99 11.68 14.71
C LEU A 143 13.53 10.46 13.95
N ASP A 144 12.65 9.59 13.46
CA ASP A 144 13.03 8.46 12.62
C ASP A 144 13.67 8.97 11.31
N PRO A 145 14.89 8.53 10.94
CA PRO A 145 15.55 9.03 9.73
C PRO A 145 14.72 8.77 8.47
N LEU A 146 14.60 9.80 7.62
CA LEU A 146 13.89 9.73 6.35
C LEU A 146 14.83 9.35 5.21
N TYR A 147 14.45 8.34 4.45
CA TYR A 147 15.18 7.83 3.29
C TYR A 147 14.35 7.97 2.01
N TYR A 148 15.02 7.92 0.85
CA TYR A 148 14.39 7.88 -0.47
C TYR A 148 15.12 6.91 -1.39
N ASP A 149 14.63 5.67 -1.51
CA ASP A 149 15.35 4.60 -2.21
C ASP A 149 14.42 3.44 -2.67
N GLN A 150 14.97 2.51 -3.46
CA GLN A 150 14.35 1.24 -3.89
C GLN A 150 14.88 0.05 -3.08
N VAL A 151 14.57 0.00 -1.79
CA VAL A 151 14.98 -1.09 -0.88
C VAL A 151 14.09 -2.34 -0.93
N GLY A 152 13.23 -2.45 -1.94
CA GLY A 152 12.32 -3.57 -2.14
C GLY A 152 11.04 -3.48 -1.30
N LEU A 153 10.50 -2.29 -1.04
CA LEU A 153 9.20 -2.09 -0.37
C LEU A 153 8.03 -2.52 -1.28
N ASN A 154 7.89 -3.83 -1.43
CA ASN A 154 6.94 -4.50 -2.34
C ASN A 154 5.52 -4.58 -1.75
N ILE A 155 4.53 -4.90 -2.59
CA ILE A 155 3.17 -5.26 -2.19
C ILE A 155 2.95 -6.74 -2.45
N HIS A 156 2.61 -7.51 -1.42
CA HIS A 156 2.50 -8.95 -1.53
C HIS A 156 1.51 -9.61 -0.56
N ALA A 157 1.17 -10.88 -0.79
CA ALA A 157 0.41 -11.70 0.15
C ALA A 157 1.27 -12.22 1.30
N GLN A 158 0.63 -12.58 2.42
CA GLN A 158 1.35 -13.23 3.51
C GLN A 158 1.62 -14.71 3.23
N ASN A 159 2.61 -15.28 3.91
CA ASN A 159 3.00 -16.67 3.67
C ASN A 159 2.03 -17.69 4.29
N VAL A 160 1.54 -17.38 5.49
CA VAL A 160 0.62 -18.23 6.26
C VAL A 160 -0.45 -17.33 6.87
N GLN A 161 -1.66 -17.86 7.07
CA GLN A 161 -2.72 -17.12 7.74
C GLN A 161 -2.36 -16.86 9.20
N LYS A 162 -2.45 -15.60 9.60
CA LYS A 162 -2.27 -15.12 10.98
C LYS A 162 -2.82 -13.71 11.11
N ASP A 163 -3.02 -13.29 12.36
CA ASP A 163 -3.57 -11.98 12.69
C ASP A 163 -2.50 -10.91 12.91
N SER A 164 -1.29 -11.30 13.34
CA SER A 164 -0.16 -10.38 13.50
C SER A 164 0.72 -10.30 12.26
N VAL A 165 1.30 -9.13 12.02
CA VAL A 165 2.13 -8.87 10.84
C VAL A 165 3.48 -9.58 10.97
N GLY A 166 4.19 -9.38 12.08
CA GLY A 166 5.52 -9.90 12.36
C GLY A 166 6.46 -9.85 11.14
N VAL A 167 7.15 -10.96 10.89
CA VAL A 167 8.08 -11.11 9.75
C VAL A 167 7.45 -11.03 8.36
N SER A 168 6.11 -10.96 8.26
CA SER A 168 5.46 -10.79 6.96
C SER A 168 5.79 -9.43 6.36
N SER A 169 5.89 -8.39 7.19
CA SER A 169 6.28 -7.06 6.74
C SER A 169 7.40 -6.48 7.60
N LEU A 170 8.53 -6.15 6.97
CA LEU A 170 9.58 -5.28 7.54
C LEU A 170 9.57 -3.89 6.87
N GLY A 171 8.40 -3.49 6.34
CA GLY A 171 8.15 -2.24 5.60
C GLY A 171 7.44 -2.40 4.26
N TYR A 172 7.04 -3.62 3.93
CA TYR A 172 6.22 -3.97 2.79
C TYR A 172 4.77 -3.57 3.02
N THR A 173 4.00 -3.49 1.92
CA THR A 173 2.54 -3.58 2.04
C THR A 173 2.15 -5.05 1.94
N VAL A 174 1.47 -5.59 2.94
CA VAL A 174 1.17 -7.02 2.98
C VAL A 174 -0.32 -7.24 3.18
N THR A 175 -0.92 -8.05 2.32
CA THR A 175 -2.33 -8.40 2.42
C THR A 175 -2.53 -9.52 3.44
N LYS A 176 -3.67 -9.53 4.15
CA LYS A 176 -4.02 -10.56 5.12
C LYS A 176 -4.25 -11.94 4.47
N ILE A 177 -4.55 -11.98 3.19
CA ILE A 177 -4.67 -13.23 2.42
C ILE A 177 -3.31 -13.86 2.10
N THR A 178 -3.30 -15.17 1.88
CA THR A 178 -2.10 -15.93 1.49
C THR A 178 -1.87 -16.01 -0.02
N TRP A 179 -0.67 -16.44 -0.44
CA TRP A 179 -0.28 -16.53 -1.85
C TRP A 179 -1.17 -17.42 -2.71
N ASP A 180 -1.75 -18.46 -2.12
CA ASP A 180 -2.52 -19.48 -2.83
C ASP A 180 -4.03 -19.22 -2.74
N GLU A 181 -4.44 -18.17 -2.02
CA GLU A 181 -5.85 -17.80 -1.91
C GLU A 181 -6.35 -17.21 -3.24
N PRO A 182 -7.58 -17.58 -3.69
CA PRO A 182 -8.15 -17.11 -4.94
C PRO A 182 -8.16 -15.58 -5.07
N GLU A 183 -8.41 -14.87 -3.97
CA GLU A 183 -8.43 -13.41 -3.95
C GLU A 183 -7.07 -12.80 -4.37
N TRP A 184 -5.94 -13.40 -3.95
CA TRP A 184 -4.61 -12.94 -4.33
C TRP A 184 -4.33 -13.25 -5.81
N ILE A 185 -4.66 -14.48 -6.22
CA ILE A 185 -4.44 -14.97 -7.58
C ILE A 185 -5.22 -14.11 -8.58
N GLU A 186 -6.47 -13.80 -8.30
CA GLU A 186 -7.30 -12.93 -9.14
C GLU A 186 -6.72 -11.52 -9.22
N PHE A 187 -6.44 -10.92 -8.06
CA PHE A 187 -5.88 -9.57 -7.97
C PHE A 187 -4.58 -9.43 -8.77
N ILE A 188 -3.61 -10.32 -8.57
CA ILE A 188 -2.32 -10.22 -9.26
C ILE A 188 -2.45 -10.54 -10.76
N SER A 189 -3.40 -11.40 -11.15
CA SER A 189 -3.63 -11.77 -12.56
C SER A 189 -4.22 -10.61 -13.35
N VAL A 190 -5.17 -9.88 -12.77
CA VAL A 190 -5.73 -8.66 -13.38
C VAL A 190 -4.63 -7.64 -13.67
N PHE A 191 -3.77 -7.34 -12.69
CA PHE A 191 -2.69 -6.38 -12.88
C PHE A 191 -1.57 -6.90 -13.80
N LYS A 192 -1.34 -8.22 -13.84
CA LYS A 192 -0.45 -8.83 -14.83
C LYS A 192 -0.95 -8.57 -16.25
N GLU A 193 -2.21 -8.84 -16.52
CA GLU A 193 -2.80 -8.60 -17.85
C GLU A 193 -2.77 -7.10 -18.19
N ALA A 194 -3.19 -6.25 -17.25
CA ALA A 194 -3.13 -4.80 -17.41
C ALA A 194 -1.70 -4.32 -17.74
N SER A 195 -0.67 -4.91 -17.13
CA SER A 195 0.73 -4.55 -17.40
C SER A 195 1.17 -4.97 -18.79
N ILE A 196 0.66 -6.10 -19.32
CA ILE A 196 0.95 -6.55 -20.68
C ILE A 196 0.29 -5.57 -21.67
N GLN A 197 -0.99 -5.28 -21.50
CA GLN A 197 -1.74 -4.36 -22.35
C GLN A 197 -1.15 -2.94 -22.34
N ALA A 198 -0.74 -2.45 -21.18
CA ALA A 198 -0.09 -1.16 -21.05
C ALA A 198 1.25 -1.11 -21.82
N ARG A 199 2.04 -2.20 -21.80
CA ARG A 199 3.30 -2.30 -22.55
C ARG A 199 3.13 -2.41 -24.06
N ILE A 200 2.04 -3.04 -24.52
CA ILE A 200 1.68 -3.07 -25.94
C ILE A 200 1.40 -1.65 -26.45
N LYS A 201 0.64 -0.86 -25.67
CA LYS A 201 0.31 0.54 -26.02
C LYS A 201 1.48 1.50 -25.83
N ASN A 202 2.27 1.28 -24.78
CA ASN A 202 3.43 2.09 -24.42
C ASN A 202 4.58 1.19 -23.96
N PRO A 203 5.56 0.90 -24.83
CA PRO A 203 6.72 0.08 -24.47
C PRO A 203 7.54 0.62 -23.29
N LYS A 204 7.40 1.91 -22.94
CA LYS A 204 8.06 2.55 -21.79
C LYS A 204 7.21 2.55 -20.52
N PHE A 205 6.10 1.79 -20.48
CA PHE A 205 5.27 1.68 -19.28
C PHE A 205 6.10 1.25 -18.06
N SER A 206 6.17 2.14 -17.07
CA SER A 206 7.05 1.99 -15.90
C SER A 206 6.39 1.25 -14.74
N GLY A 207 5.07 1.26 -14.64
CA GLY A 207 4.32 0.64 -13.56
C GLY A 207 2.99 1.33 -13.29
N PHE A 208 2.29 0.85 -12.28
CA PHE A 208 1.04 1.38 -11.77
C PHE A 208 1.28 2.36 -10.63
N CYS A 209 0.45 3.39 -10.55
CA CYS A 209 0.46 4.30 -9.42
C CYS A 209 0.03 3.58 -8.14
N TYR A 210 0.76 3.87 -7.06
CA TYR A 210 0.47 3.41 -5.71
C TYR A 210 0.49 4.62 -4.76
N ALA A 211 -0.70 5.05 -4.34
CA ALA A 211 -0.86 6.06 -3.31
C ALA A 211 -0.87 5.38 -1.93
N VAL A 212 0.01 5.81 -1.03
CA VAL A 212 0.00 5.43 0.38
C VAL A 212 -0.54 6.62 1.15
N LEU A 213 -1.64 6.43 1.89
CA LEU A 213 -2.35 7.49 2.61
C LEU A 213 -2.45 7.12 4.09
N ASN A 214 -2.20 8.10 4.96
CA ASN A 214 -2.36 7.95 6.40
C ASN A 214 -3.83 8.09 6.79
N GLN A 215 -4.16 7.63 8.00
CA GLN A 215 -5.52 7.71 8.57
C GLN A 215 -6.09 9.14 8.60
N ASN A 216 -5.24 10.16 8.60
CA ASN A 216 -5.66 11.56 8.51
C ASN A 216 -6.46 11.85 7.23
N MET A 217 -6.16 11.16 6.12
CA MET A 217 -6.98 11.27 4.91
C MET A 217 -8.39 10.73 5.13
N ALA A 218 -8.51 9.55 5.72
CA ALA A 218 -9.82 8.97 6.05
C ALA A 218 -10.60 9.88 6.99
N LYS A 219 -9.95 10.40 8.05
CA LYS A 219 -10.55 11.39 8.96
C LYS A 219 -11.09 12.61 8.20
N LYS A 220 -10.32 13.17 7.26
CA LYS A 220 -10.76 14.30 6.44
C LYS A 220 -12.03 13.98 5.64
N ILE A 221 -12.11 12.79 5.03
CA ILE A 221 -13.29 12.34 4.27
C ILE A 221 -14.51 12.22 5.20
N PHE A 222 -14.32 11.66 6.39
CA PHE A 222 -15.39 11.47 7.37
C PHE A 222 -15.97 12.78 7.93
N TYR A 223 -15.21 13.87 7.94
CA TYR A 223 -15.63 15.18 8.44
C TYR A 223 -16.12 16.14 7.34
N ARG A 224 -16.30 15.66 6.10
CA ARG A 224 -16.99 16.41 5.05
C ARG A 224 -18.49 16.27 5.15
#